data_AF-A0A1S3HSR2-F1
#
_entry.id   AF-A0A1S3HSR2-F1
#
_cell.length_a   1.000
_cell.length_b   1.000
_cell.length_c   1.000
_cell.angle_alpha   90.00
_cell.angle_beta   90.00
_cell.angle_gamma   90.00
#
_symmetry.space_group_name_H-M   'P 1'
#
loop_
_entity.id
_entity.type
_entity.pdbx_description
1 polymer ?
#
loop_
_entity_poly.entity_id
_entity_poly.type
_entity_poly.pdbx_seq_one_letter_code
_entity_poly.pdbx_strand_id
1 'polypeptide(L)'
;MKVLGVPKFIAMGSSEKNGTKYRFMIMERFGEDLQKKFERNGKRFPTEAVYRLGLRMLDALEYIHSKEYVHADIKASNMLEGFKDTDQVYLVDYGLAFKFSCDGKHKEYKEDPRKAHDGTIEFTSRDAHVGAAPSRRGDIEILGYCLLQWLCGRLPWESNLENKDFVRDQKLK
;
A
#
# COMPACT_ATOMS: atom_id res chain seq x y z
N MET A 1 2.61 -9.25 23.32
CA MET A 1 2.84 -9.74 21.93
C MET A 1 2.81 -8.55 21.00
N LYS A 2 3.75 -8.46 20.05
CA LYS A 2 3.74 -7.44 19.00
C LYS A 2 2.48 -7.67 18.15
N VAL A 3 1.56 -6.70 18.10
CA VAL A 3 0.37 -6.79 17.23
C VAL A 3 0.84 -6.55 15.80
N LEU A 4 0.54 -7.51 14.91
CA LEU A 4 0.85 -7.42 13.49
C LEU A 4 -0.23 -6.61 12.77
N GLY A 5 0.17 -5.58 12.02
CA GLY A 5 -0.72 -4.68 11.27
C GLY A 5 -1.33 -5.30 10.00
N VAL A 6 -1.68 -6.59 10.03
CA VAL A 6 -2.30 -7.30 8.90
C VAL A 6 -3.70 -7.79 9.34
N PRO A 7 -4.78 -7.40 8.65
CA PRO A 7 -6.14 -7.79 9.00
C PRO A 7 -6.33 -9.31 9.07
N LYS A 8 -7.13 -9.78 10.05
CA LYS A 8 -7.55 -11.19 10.02
C LYS A 8 -8.65 -11.40 8.99
N PHE A 9 -8.42 -12.40 8.15
CA PHE A 9 -9.43 -13.00 7.31
C PHE A 9 -10.35 -13.88 8.17
N ILE A 10 -11.68 -13.68 8.07
CA ILE A 10 -12.67 -14.45 8.84
C ILE A 10 -13.31 -15.51 7.95
N ALA A 11 -13.86 -15.11 6.80
CA ALA A 11 -14.52 -16.03 5.87
C ALA A 11 -14.67 -15.42 4.47
N MET A 12 -14.97 -16.26 3.49
CA MET A 12 -15.41 -15.84 2.15
C MET A 12 -16.57 -16.70 1.66
N GLY A 13 -17.35 -16.17 0.73
CA GLY A 13 -18.45 -16.91 0.12
C GLY A 13 -18.98 -16.24 -1.14
N SER A 14 -20.10 -16.77 -1.63
CA SER A 14 -20.85 -16.17 -2.72
C SER A 14 -22.35 -16.18 -2.44
N SER A 15 -23.05 -15.15 -2.89
CA SER A 15 -24.50 -15.03 -2.83
C SER A 15 -25.05 -14.72 -4.21
N GLU A 16 -26.21 -15.27 -4.56
CA GLU A 16 -26.91 -14.93 -5.78
C GLU A 16 -28.11 -14.03 -5.47
N LYS A 17 -28.30 -12.98 -6.25
CA LYS A 17 -29.45 -12.08 -6.15
C LYS A 17 -29.84 -11.59 -7.54
N ASN A 18 -31.09 -11.83 -7.94
CA ASN A 18 -31.63 -11.48 -9.26
C ASN A 18 -30.80 -12.04 -10.44
N GLY A 19 -30.32 -13.28 -10.33
CA GLY A 19 -29.47 -13.91 -11.35
C GLY A 19 -28.02 -13.41 -11.40
N THR A 20 -27.65 -12.43 -10.56
CA THR A 20 -26.27 -11.96 -10.43
C THR A 20 -25.59 -12.64 -9.24
N LYS A 21 -24.43 -13.25 -9.49
CA LYS A 21 -23.59 -13.86 -8.45
C LYS A 21 -22.60 -12.83 -7.89
N TYR A 22 -22.63 -12.62 -6.58
CA TYR A 22 -21.74 -11.74 -5.83
C TYR A 22 -20.76 -12.58 -5.01
N ARG A 23 -19.50 -12.14 -4.93
CA ARG A 23 -18.51 -12.65 -3.98
C ARG A 23 -18.45 -11.73 -2.79
N PHE A 24 -18.38 -12.28 -1.59
CA PHE A 24 -18.18 -11.49 -0.37
C PHE A 24 -17.03 -12.06 0.46
N MET A 25 -16.45 -11.19 1.27
CA MET A 25 -15.41 -11.50 2.25
C MET A 25 -15.83 -10.90 3.59
N ILE A 26 -15.57 -11.64 4.67
CA ILE A 26 -15.76 -11.21 6.05
C ILE A 26 -14.36 -11.00 6.63
N MET A 27 -14.12 -9.82 7.18
CA MET A 27 -12.87 -9.41 7.79
C MET A 27 -13.13 -8.56 9.04
N GLU A 28 -12.08 -8.33 9.83
CA GLU A 28 -12.17 -7.45 11.00
C GLU A 28 -12.65 -6.04 10.63
N ARG A 29 -13.42 -5.42 11.54
CA ARG A 29 -13.84 -4.02 11.41
C ARG A 29 -12.74 -3.10 11.92
N PHE A 30 -12.51 -2.01 11.20
CA PHE A 30 -11.52 -0.98 11.52
C PHE A 30 -12.14 0.40 11.79
N GLY A 31 -11.32 1.30 12.28
CA GLY A 31 -11.62 2.71 12.52
C GLY A 31 -11.42 3.59 11.28
N GLU A 32 -10.98 4.82 11.52
CA GLU A 32 -10.71 5.83 10.49
C GLU A 32 -9.46 5.47 9.67
N ASP A 33 -9.45 5.83 8.38
CA ASP A 33 -8.26 5.76 7.54
C ASP A 33 -7.29 6.92 7.82
N LEU A 34 -5.99 6.68 7.64
CA LEU A 34 -4.99 7.70 7.93
C LEU A 34 -5.02 8.87 6.93
N GLN A 35 -5.63 8.71 5.75
CA GLN A 35 -5.77 9.81 4.78
C GLN A 35 -6.65 10.93 5.35
N LYS A 36 -7.81 10.58 5.95
CA LYS A 36 -8.66 11.56 6.64
C LYS A 36 -7.93 12.27 7.79
N LYS A 37 -7.10 11.54 8.55
CA LYS A 37 -6.28 12.13 9.62
C LYS A 37 -5.23 13.08 9.07
N PHE A 38 -4.59 12.70 7.98
CA PHE A 38 -3.58 13.50 7.31
C PHE A 38 -4.18 14.83 6.84
N GLU A 39 -5.35 14.80 6.21
CA GLU A 39 -6.08 16.00 5.77
C GLU A 39 -6.52 16.88 6.94
N ARG A 40 -7.10 16.30 7.99
CA ARG A 40 -7.53 17.04 9.20
C ARG A 40 -6.37 17.73 9.92
N ASN A 41 -5.17 17.18 9.83
CA ASN A 41 -3.95 17.74 10.42
C ASN A 41 -3.19 18.69 9.47
N GLY A 42 -3.85 19.22 8.43
CA GLY A 42 -3.24 20.18 7.51
C GLY A 42 -2.18 19.54 6.61
N LYS A 43 -2.38 18.27 6.23
CA LYS A 43 -1.49 17.48 5.38
C LYS A 43 -0.08 17.33 5.96
N ARG A 44 0.04 17.17 7.27
CA ARG A 44 1.30 16.78 7.93
C ARG A 44 1.02 15.89 9.13
N PHE A 45 1.94 14.97 9.41
CA PHE A 45 1.98 14.27 10.67
C PHE A 45 3.17 14.71 11.52
N PRO A 46 3.05 14.64 12.86
CA PRO A 46 4.20 14.77 13.74
C PRO A 46 5.26 13.73 13.39
N THR A 47 6.54 14.11 13.46
CA THR A 47 7.68 13.25 13.12
C THR A 47 7.64 11.91 13.89
N GLU A 48 7.29 11.94 15.17
CA GLU A 48 7.15 10.72 15.98
C GLU A 48 6.08 9.78 15.43
N ALA A 49 4.93 10.31 15.01
CA ALA A 49 3.86 9.51 14.42
C ALA A 49 4.34 8.87 13.11
N VAL A 50 5.06 9.60 12.26
CA VAL A 50 5.63 9.06 11.02
C VAL A 50 6.60 7.90 11.30
N TYR A 51 7.49 8.04 12.29
CA TYR A 51 8.41 6.96 12.65
C TYR A 51 7.66 5.73 13.17
N ARG A 52 6.65 5.92 14.04
CA ARG A 52 5.83 4.82 14.54
C ARG A 52 5.10 4.10 13.40
N LEU A 53 4.52 4.85 12.46
CA LEU A 53 3.87 4.29 11.26
C LEU A 53 4.86 3.50 10.40
N GLY A 54 6.04 4.06 10.13
CA GLY A 54 7.09 3.37 9.37
C GLY A 54 7.48 2.03 9.99
N LEU A 55 7.71 1.97 11.31
CA LEU A 55 8.03 0.73 12.01
C LEU A 55 6.90 -0.31 11.91
N ARG A 56 5.65 0.10 12.06
CA ARG A 56 4.48 -0.80 11.95
C ARG A 56 4.29 -1.32 10.54
N MET A 57 4.50 -0.49 9.53
CA MET A 57 4.42 -0.90 8.13
C MET A 57 5.56 -1.83 7.77
N LEU A 58 6.79 -1.59 8.25
CA LEU A 58 7.89 -2.53 8.06
C LEU A 58 7.58 -3.92 8.64
N ASP A 59 7.00 -4.01 9.83
CA ASP A 59 6.55 -5.28 10.41
C ASP A 59 5.50 -6.00 9.52
N ALA A 60 4.54 -5.25 8.99
CA ALA A 60 3.51 -5.80 8.09
C ALA A 60 4.11 -6.26 6.75
N LEU A 61 5.01 -5.47 6.18
CA LEU A 61 5.71 -5.77 4.93
C LEU A 61 6.61 -7.00 5.08
N GLU A 62 7.40 -7.08 6.16
CA GLU A 62 8.21 -8.26 6.47
C GLU A 62 7.34 -9.52 6.51
N TYR A 63 6.19 -9.46 7.18
CA TYR A 63 5.27 -10.58 7.24
C TYR A 63 4.74 -10.98 5.85
N ILE A 64 4.18 -10.06 5.06
CA ILE A 64 3.61 -10.44 3.75
C ILE A 64 4.70 -10.87 2.76
N HIS A 65 5.89 -10.28 2.84
CA HIS A 65 7.05 -10.67 2.05
C HIS A 65 7.51 -12.09 2.40
N SER A 66 7.44 -12.47 3.68
CA SER A 66 7.71 -13.86 4.13
C SER A 66 6.67 -14.87 3.60
N LYS A 67 5.49 -14.39 3.17
CA LYS A 67 4.44 -15.19 2.53
C LYS A 67 4.48 -15.11 1.00
N GLU A 68 5.58 -14.60 0.43
CA GLU A 68 5.79 -14.44 -1.01
C GLU A 68 4.90 -13.40 -1.71
N TYR A 69 4.25 -12.51 -0.95
CA TYR A 69 3.42 -11.43 -1.48
C TYR A 69 4.08 -10.07 -1.27
N VAL A 70 3.77 -9.13 -2.17
CA VAL A 70 3.97 -7.69 -1.99
C VAL A 70 2.62 -6.98 -2.04
N HIS A 71 2.54 -5.79 -1.44
CA HIS A 71 1.31 -5.01 -1.37
C HIS A 71 1.07 -4.16 -2.63
N ALA A 72 2.13 -3.53 -3.16
CA ALA A 72 2.17 -2.64 -4.32
C ALA A 72 1.34 -1.34 -4.25
N ASP A 73 0.51 -1.13 -3.22
CA ASP A 73 -0.30 0.09 -3.07
C ASP A 73 -0.37 0.61 -1.62
N ILE A 74 0.80 0.76 -0.98
CA ILE A 74 0.91 1.32 0.37
C ILE A 74 0.62 2.82 0.31
N LYS A 75 -0.36 3.29 1.08
CA LYS A 75 -0.76 4.70 1.17
C LYS A 75 -1.65 4.92 2.39
N ALA A 76 -1.84 6.17 2.78
CA ALA A 76 -2.60 6.51 3.99
C ALA A 76 -4.07 6.04 3.95
N SER A 77 -4.71 6.01 2.78
CA SER A 77 -6.09 5.52 2.64
C SER A 77 -6.22 3.99 2.74
N ASN A 78 -5.10 3.27 2.57
CA ASN A 78 -5.00 1.81 2.78
C ASN A 78 -4.43 1.48 4.18
N MET A 79 -4.36 2.46 5.08
CA MET A 79 -3.96 2.28 6.47
C MET A 79 -5.13 2.66 7.37
N LEU A 80 -5.65 1.69 8.13
CA LEU A 80 -6.79 1.89 9.02
C LEU A 80 -6.38 1.70 10.46
N GLU A 81 -6.95 2.51 11.35
CA GLU A 81 -6.78 2.30 12.78
C GLU A 81 -7.56 1.11 13.29
N GLY A 82 -7.10 0.50 14.39
CA GLY A 82 -7.88 -0.49 15.11
C GLY A 82 -9.20 0.12 15.60
N PHE A 83 -10.31 -0.63 15.45
CA PHE A 83 -11.63 -0.13 15.87
C PHE A 83 -11.73 0.09 17.40
N LYS A 84 -11.00 -0.70 18.20
CA LYS A 84 -10.98 -0.61 19.67
C LYS A 84 -9.70 0.05 20.22
N ASP A 85 -8.60 -0.03 19.48
CA ASP A 85 -7.29 0.48 19.85
C ASP A 85 -6.74 1.29 18.67
N THR A 86 -6.82 2.62 18.79
CA THR A 86 -6.39 3.56 17.76
C THR A 86 -4.87 3.66 17.64
N ASP A 87 -4.11 3.11 18.60
CA ASP A 87 -2.65 3.04 18.51
C ASP A 87 -2.17 1.90 17.59
N GLN A 88 -3.08 0.98 17.19
CA GLN A 88 -2.79 -0.01 16.15
C GLN A 88 -3.20 0.51 14.78
N VAL A 89 -2.33 0.27 13.80
CA VAL A 89 -2.57 0.58 12.39
C VAL A 89 -2.42 -0.69 11.56
N TYR A 90 -3.36 -0.89 10.65
CA TYR A 90 -3.46 -2.06 9.80
C TYR A 90 -3.32 -1.66 8.33
N LEU A 91 -2.49 -2.39 7.60
CA LEU A 91 -2.39 -2.30 6.14
C LEU A 91 -3.51 -3.15 5.52
N VAL A 92 -4.42 -2.48 4.82
CA VAL A 92 -5.61 -3.07 4.19
C VAL A 92 -5.57 -2.89 2.67
N ASP A 93 -6.56 -3.46 1.99
CA ASP A 93 -6.70 -3.43 0.53
C ASP A 93 -5.56 -4.12 -0.23
N TYR A 94 -5.64 -5.44 -0.27
CA TYR A 94 -4.73 -6.31 -1.02
C TYR A 94 -5.16 -6.48 -2.49
N GLY A 95 -5.94 -5.54 -3.05
CA GLY A 95 -6.45 -5.63 -4.42
C GLY A 95 -5.36 -5.62 -5.50
N LEU A 96 -4.25 -4.95 -5.24
CA LEU A 96 -3.05 -4.93 -6.10
C LEU A 96 -1.94 -5.85 -5.60
N ALA A 97 -2.20 -6.64 -4.56
CA ALA A 97 -1.19 -7.52 -3.99
C ALA A 97 -0.73 -8.55 -5.04
N PHE A 98 0.58 -8.79 -5.07
CA PHE A 98 1.20 -9.61 -6.10
C PHE A 98 2.08 -10.69 -5.48
N LYS A 99 1.88 -11.93 -5.91
CA LYS A 99 2.75 -13.05 -5.53
C LYS A 99 4.07 -12.96 -6.31
N PHE A 100 5.12 -12.42 -5.69
CA PHE A 100 6.41 -12.11 -6.33
C PHE A 100 7.36 -13.33 -6.39
N SER A 101 7.13 -14.32 -5.53
CA SER A 101 7.84 -15.59 -5.49
C SER A 101 6.83 -16.74 -5.44
N CYS A 102 7.16 -17.88 -6.03
CA CYS A 102 6.41 -19.13 -5.82
C CYS A 102 7.40 -20.21 -5.42
N ASP A 103 7.21 -20.79 -4.23
CA ASP A 103 8.07 -21.83 -3.67
C ASP A 103 9.55 -21.40 -3.63
N GLY A 104 9.79 -20.14 -3.24
CA GLY A 104 11.12 -19.53 -3.18
C GLY A 104 11.70 -19.10 -4.53
N LYS A 105 11.03 -19.41 -5.65
CA LYS A 105 11.45 -18.95 -6.98
C LYS A 105 10.90 -17.56 -7.25
N HIS A 106 11.78 -16.57 -7.15
CA HIS A 106 11.46 -15.18 -7.50
C HIS A 106 11.09 -15.05 -8.98
N LYS A 107 10.07 -14.22 -9.26
CA LYS A 107 9.70 -13.89 -10.64
C LYS A 107 10.79 -13.07 -11.33
N GLU A 108 10.98 -13.34 -12.62
CA GLU A 108 11.95 -12.62 -13.43
C GLU A 108 11.51 -11.16 -13.61
N TYR A 109 12.50 -10.27 -13.65
CA TYR A 109 12.26 -8.89 -14.02
C TYR A 109 11.91 -8.83 -15.50
N LYS A 110 10.70 -8.35 -15.81
CA LYS A 110 10.21 -8.16 -17.16
C LYS A 110 9.29 -6.97 -17.21
N GLU A 111 9.60 -6.04 -18.10
CA GLU A 111 8.77 -4.85 -18.36
C GLU A 111 7.61 -5.21 -19.28
N ASP A 112 6.43 -4.67 -18.98
CA ASP A 112 5.24 -4.76 -19.81
C ASP A 112 4.54 -3.40 -19.82
N PRO A 113 4.76 -2.57 -20.86
CA PRO A 113 4.18 -1.22 -20.95
C PRO A 113 2.66 -1.18 -20.79
N ARG A 114 1.95 -2.30 -21.03
CA ARG A 114 0.48 -2.39 -20.85
C ARG A 114 0.07 -2.36 -19.38
N LYS A 115 1.00 -2.61 -18.46
CA LYS A 115 0.83 -2.56 -16.99
C LYS A 115 1.57 -1.37 -16.38
N ALA A 116 2.06 -0.45 -17.20
CA ALA A 116 2.78 0.70 -16.73
C ALA A 116 1.88 1.59 -15.88
N HIS A 117 2.45 2.10 -14.79
CA HIS A 117 1.80 3.00 -13.84
C HIS A 117 0.66 2.39 -13.03
N ASP A 118 0.64 1.05 -12.87
CA ASP A 118 -0.25 0.40 -11.91
C ASP A 118 0.03 0.89 -10.48
N GLY A 119 -1.03 0.99 -9.67
CA GLY A 119 -0.98 1.57 -8.32
C GLY A 119 -1.26 3.07 -8.28
N THR A 120 -1.10 3.67 -7.10
CA THR A 120 -1.33 5.11 -6.92
C THR A 120 -0.16 5.92 -7.47
N ILE A 121 -0.37 6.69 -8.55
CA ILE A 121 0.70 7.33 -9.35
C ILE A 121 1.72 8.13 -8.50
N GLU A 122 1.25 8.83 -7.48
CA GLU A 122 2.09 9.65 -6.61
C GLU A 122 3.10 8.81 -5.80
N PHE A 123 2.74 7.58 -5.42
CA PHE A 123 3.57 6.70 -4.60
C PHE A 123 4.12 5.48 -5.34
N THR A 124 3.56 5.09 -6.48
CA THR A 124 3.91 3.82 -7.12
C THR A 124 5.41 3.73 -7.44
N SER A 125 5.98 2.53 -7.33
CA SER A 125 7.43 2.33 -7.49
C SER A 125 7.91 2.60 -8.92
N ARG A 126 9.21 2.85 -9.09
CA ARG A 126 9.84 2.96 -10.41
C ARG A 126 9.63 1.71 -11.28
N ASP A 127 9.66 0.52 -10.66
CA ASP A 127 9.37 -0.74 -11.35
C ASP A 127 7.94 -0.73 -11.94
N ALA A 128 6.97 -0.25 -11.17
CA ALA A 128 5.58 -0.13 -11.64
C ALA A 128 5.41 0.91 -12.76
N HIS A 129 6.19 2.00 -12.76
CA HIS A 129 6.17 2.98 -13.85
C HIS A 129 6.59 2.39 -15.22
N VAL A 130 7.41 1.34 -15.24
CA VAL A 130 7.78 0.61 -16.48
C VAL A 130 6.97 -0.68 -16.68
N GLY A 131 5.97 -0.91 -15.83
CA GLY A 131 5.12 -2.11 -15.87
C GLY A 131 5.85 -3.40 -15.51
N ALA A 132 6.98 -3.30 -14.81
CA ALA A 132 7.64 -4.46 -14.24
C ALA A 132 6.81 -5.04 -13.09
N ALA A 133 6.89 -6.35 -12.92
CA ALA A 133 6.18 -7.04 -11.84
C ALA A 133 6.61 -6.49 -10.46
N PRO A 134 5.66 -6.15 -9.56
CA PRO A 134 5.99 -5.68 -8.22
C PRO A 134 6.87 -6.67 -7.46
N SER A 135 7.85 -6.13 -6.73
CA SER A 135 8.77 -6.90 -5.88
C SER A 135 9.02 -6.19 -4.56
N ARG A 136 9.70 -6.86 -3.63
CA ARG A 136 9.87 -6.38 -2.23
C ARG A 136 10.44 -4.96 -2.15
N ARG A 137 11.40 -4.62 -3.03
CA ARG A 137 12.00 -3.28 -3.08
C ARG A 137 10.97 -2.20 -3.44
N GLY A 138 9.99 -2.54 -4.27
CA GLY A 138 8.91 -1.63 -4.67
C GLY A 138 8.06 -1.21 -3.47
N ASP A 139 7.69 -2.14 -2.59
CA ASP A 139 6.95 -1.82 -1.36
C ASP A 139 7.73 -0.87 -0.44
N ILE A 140 9.05 -1.10 -0.28
CA ILE A 140 9.90 -0.24 0.53
C ILE A 140 10.05 1.15 -0.10
N GLU A 141 10.16 1.22 -1.43
CA GLU A 141 10.19 2.49 -2.18
C GLU A 141 8.89 3.29 -2.00
N ILE A 142 7.74 2.64 -2.16
CA ILE A 142 6.41 3.22 -1.96
C ILE A 142 6.28 3.76 -0.52
N LEU A 143 6.65 2.95 0.49
CA LEU A 143 6.65 3.38 1.89
C LEU A 143 7.55 4.61 2.10
N GLY A 144 8.73 4.65 1.48
CA GLY A 144 9.63 5.80 1.52
C GLY A 144 8.96 7.09 1.02
N TYR A 145 8.24 7.04 -0.10
CA TYR A 145 7.48 8.19 -0.60
C TYR A 145 6.35 8.59 0.35
N CYS A 146 5.61 7.64 0.92
CA CYS A 146 4.58 7.95 1.93
C CYS A 146 5.17 8.65 3.15
N LEU A 147 6.28 8.14 3.71
CA LEU A 147 6.96 8.75 4.86
C LEU A 147 7.40 10.18 4.54
N LEU A 148 7.97 10.41 3.36
CA LEU A 148 8.39 11.73 2.90
C LEU A 148 7.19 12.67 2.76
N GLN A 149 6.09 12.22 2.15
CA GLN A 149 4.88 13.01 2.03
C GLN A 149 4.31 13.37 3.40
N TRP A 150 4.27 12.43 4.36
CA TRP A 150 3.71 12.68 5.67
C TRP A 150 4.54 13.68 6.50
N LEU A 151 5.87 13.70 6.31
CA LEU A 151 6.77 14.65 6.96
C LEU A 151 6.74 16.04 6.30
N CYS A 152 6.80 16.09 4.97
CA CYS A 152 6.94 17.34 4.21
C CYS A 152 5.60 17.97 3.83
N GLY A 153 4.53 17.18 3.83
CA GLY A 153 3.18 17.50 3.40
C GLY A 153 2.96 17.51 1.90
N ARG A 154 4.00 17.22 1.11
CA ARG A 154 3.96 17.10 -0.34
C ARG A 154 5.19 16.34 -0.87
N LEU A 155 5.05 15.74 -2.04
CA LEU A 155 6.12 15.22 -2.87
C LEU A 155 6.48 16.20 -4.01
N PRO A 156 7.72 16.17 -4.53
CA PRO A 156 8.15 17.09 -5.59
C PRO A 156 7.34 17.03 -6.89
N TRP A 157 6.66 15.92 -7.16
CA TRP A 157 5.90 15.68 -8.39
C TRP A 157 4.38 15.84 -8.24
N GLU A 158 3.86 16.15 -7.05
CA GLU A 158 2.42 16.28 -6.79
C GLU A 158 1.71 17.37 -7.61
N SER A 159 2.45 18.35 -8.14
CA SER A 159 1.87 19.40 -8.97
C SER A 159 1.44 18.95 -10.37
N ASN A 160 1.83 17.74 -10.80
CA ASN A 160 1.58 17.27 -12.17
C ASN A 160 1.40 15.73 -12.22
N LEU A 161 0.45 15.22 -11.43
CA LEU A 161 0.16 13.77 -11.36
C LEU A 161 -0.50 13.21 -12.61
N GLU A 162 -1.15 14.05 -13.43
CA GLU A 162 -1.78 13.64 -14.69
C GLU A 162 -0.73 13.20 -15.72
N ASN A 163 0.45 13.83 -15.71
CA ASN A 163 1.57 13.45 -16.55
C ASN A 163 2.39 12.34 -15.87
N LYS A 164 2.01 11.08 -16.15
CA LYS A 164 2.63 9.89 -15.55
C LYS A 164 4.13 9.75 -15.87
N ASP A 165 4.56 10.19 -17.06
CA ASP A 165 5.97 10.21 -17.46
C ASP A 165 6.75 11.26 -16.65
N PHE A 166 6.19 12.45 -16.45
CA PHE A 166 6.78 13.46 -15.58
C PHE A 166 6.99 12.91 -14.16
N VAL A 167 5.98 12.26 -13.58
CA VAL A 167 6.09 11.66 -12.24
C VAL A 167 7.20 10.60 -12.20
N ARG A 168 7.26 9.72 -13.21
CA ARG A 168 8.34 8.71 -13.33
C ARG A 168 9.71 9.38 -13.34
N ASP A 169 9.88 10.38 -14.20
CA ASP A 169 11.17 11.01 -14.43
C ASP A 169 11.66 11.79 -13.20
N GLN A 170 10.76 12.33 -12.37
CA GLN A 170 11.13 12.94 -11.10
C GLN A 170 11.62 11.91 -10.06
N LYS A 171 11.11 10.66 -10.09
CA LYS A 171 11.57 9.58 -9.20
C LYS A 171 12.91 8.97 -9.62
N LEU A 172 13.39 9.27 -10.84
CA LEU A 172 14.66 8.77 -11.38
C LEU A 172 15.85 9.73 -11.17
N LYS A 173 15.59 10.95 -10.68
CA LYS A 173 16.62 11.94 -10.34
C LYS A 173 17.23 11.64 -8.98
#